data_AF-A0A4Y2JXS4-F1
#
_entry.id   AF-A0A4Y2JXS4-F1
#
_cell.length_a   1.000
_cell.length_b   1.000
_cell.length_c   1.000
_cell.angle_alpha   90.00
_cell.angle_beta   90.00
_cell.angle_gamma   90.00
#
_symmetry.space_group_name_H-M   'P 1'
#
loop_
_entity.id
_entity.type
_entity.pdbx_description
1 polymer ?
#
loop_
_entity_poly.entity_id
_entity_poly.type
_entity_poly.pdbx_seq_one_letter_code
_entity_poly.pdbx_strand_id
1 'polypeptide(L)'
;MSDVCEFCDAFYCRNGVKKYTKCCHDGKVHLPNLTEAPELFKELLCSNSQEAKNYREQIREYNAALSFASMGSEIKAPPAGTVCSTLQPLADKKFKCYFKI
;
A
#
# COMPACT_ATOMS: atom_id res chain seq x y z
N MET A 1 18.08 16.71 14.41
CA MET A 1 17.87 16.96 12.98
C MET A 1 17.71 15.64 12.26
N SER A 2 16.68 15.52 11.42
CA SER A 2 16.63 14.54 10.33
C SER A 2 17.45 15.13 9.19
N ASP A 3 18.43 14.40 8.69
CA ASP A 3 19.10 14.79 7.45
C ASP A 3 18.05 14.77 6.32
N VAL A 4 18.16 15.69 5.36
CA VAL A 4 17.29 15.78 4.17
C VAL A 4 18.16 15.52 2.95
N CYS A 5 17.64 14.81 1.95
CA CYS A 5 18.38 14.57 0.72
C CYS A 5 18.42 15.81 -0.18
N GLU A 6 19.61 16.22 -0.62
CA GLU A 6 19.82 17.40 -1.48
C GLU A 6 19.19 17.32 -2.87
N PHE A 7 18.83 16.11 -3.33
CA PHE A 7 18.29 15.90 -4.68
C PHE A 7 16.77 15.72 -4.73
N CYS A 8 16.18 15.22 -3.65
CA CYS A 8 14.79 14.73 -3.63
C CYS A 8 13.98 15.31 -2.45
N ASP A 9 14.61 16.11 -1.59
CA ASP A 9 14.07 16.66 -0.34
C ASP A 9 13.42 15.64 0.62
N ALA A 10 13.64 14.34 0.39
CA ALA A 10 13.10 13.31 1.25
C ALA A 10 13.85 13.25 2.58
N PHE A 11 13.10 13.04 3.66
CA PHE A 11 13.64 12.80 4.99
C PHE A 11 14.26 11.40 5.08
N TYR A 12 15.47 11.30 5.64
CA TYR A 12 16.06 9.99 5.92
C TYR A 12 15.37 9.33 7.11
N CYS A 13 14.80 8.14 6.90
CA CYS A 13 14.17 7.34 7.95
C CYS A 13 15.22 6.58 8.77
N ARG A 14 15.52 7.04 10.00
CA ARG A 14 16.56 6.49 10.89
C ARG A 14 16.31 5.02 11.28
N ASN A 15 17.12 4.12 10.73
CA ASN A 15 17.16 2.69 11.05
C ASN A 15 18.63 2.27 11.27
N GLY A 16 19.18 2.65 12.43
CA GLY A 16 20.31 2.01 13.14
C GLY A 16 21.69 1.82 12.46
N VAL A 17 21.79 1.55 11.17
CA VAL A 17 23.03 1.09 10.52
C VAL A 17 23.19 1.67 9.12
N LYS A 18 24.11 2.64 9.04
CA LYS A 18 24.86 3.13 7.86
C LYS A 18 24.12 4.03 6.86
N LYS A 19 24.92 4.96 6.31
CA LYS A 19 24.60 6.02 5.35
C LYS A 19 23.69 5.53 4.22
N TYR A 20 22.58 6.23 4.02
CA TYR A 20 21.54 5.95 3.04
C TYR A 20 22.01 6.28 1.62
N THR A 21 21.70 5.40 0.66
CA THR A 21 22.05 5.56 -0.77
C THR A 21 20.83 5.52 -1.71
N LYS A 22 19.59 5.70 -1.22
CA LYS A 22 18.41 5.16 -1.95
C LYS A 22 17.12 5.99 -2.05
N CYS A 23 17.04 7.30 -1.73
CA CYS A 23 15.78 8.02 -2.04
C CYS A 23 15.58 8.20 -3.55
N CYS A 24 16.64 8.62 -4.25
CA CYS A 24 16.61 9.00 -5.66
C CYS A 24 17.79 8.44 -6.46
N HIS A 25 18.53 7.50 -5.85
CA HIS A 25 19.75 6.92 -6.42
C HIS A 25 20.76 8.01 -6.86
N ASP A 26 21.13 8.89 -5.92
CA ASP A 26 22.05 10.02 -6.13
C ASP A 26 21.58 10.97 -7.25
N GLY A 27 20.29 11.29 -7.27
CA GLY A 27 19.67 12.20 -8.24
C GLY A 27 19.35 11.59 -9.61
N LYS A 28 19.61 10.29 -9.82
CA LYS A 28 19.27 9.62 -11.10
C LYS A 28 17.78 9.39 -11.29
N VAL A 29 17.00 9.34 -10.20
CA VAL A 29 15.55 9.20 -10.24
C VAL A 29 14.92 10.54 -9.88
N HIS A 30 14.27 11.17 -10.86
CA HIS A 30 13.48 12.38 -10.64
C HIS A 30 12.02 11.99 -10.35
N LEU A 31 11.62 12.10 -9.09
CA LEU A 31 10.23 11.89 -8.69
C LEU A 31 9.42 13.16 -9.01
N PRO A 32 8.20 13.04 -9.56
CA PRO A 32 7.31 14.19 -9.67
C PRO A 32 6.99 14.72 -8.27
N ASN A 33 6.73 16.02 -8.18
CA ASN A 33 6.28 16.63 -6.93
C ASN A 33 5.02 15.92 -6.43
N LEU A 34 5.01 15.60 -5.14
CA LEU A 34 3.85 15.04 -4.47
C LEU A 34 2.70 16.04 -4.60
N THR A 35 1.62 15.64 -5.27
CA THR A 35 0.38 16.40 -5.26
C THR A 35 -0.27 16.25 -3.89
N GLU A 36 -0.97 17.29 -3.46
CA GLU A 36 -1.70 17.24 -2.20
C GLU A 36 -2.74 16.11 -2.22
N ALA A 37 -2.87 15.42 -1.09
CA ALA A 37 -3.85 14.35 -0.97
C ALA A 37 -5.27 14.95 -1.08
N PRO A 38 -6.21 14.27 -1.77
CA PRO A 38 -7.61 14.66 -1.77
C PRO A 38 -8.17 14.85 -0.36
N GLU A 39 -9.04 15.84 -0.17
CA GLU A 39 -9.61 16.20 1.16
C GLU A 39 -10.25 15.01 1.88
N LEU A 40 -10.95 14.15 1.14
CA LEU A 40 -11.55 12.94 1.69
C LEU A 40 -10.51 12.06 2.41
N PHE A 41 -9.31 11.89 1.84
CA PHE A 41 -8.26 11.10 2.49
C PHE A 41 -7.72 11.78 3.74
N LYS A 42 -7.61 13.11 3.74
CA LYS A 42 -7.23 13.84 4.95
C LYS A 42 -8.26 13.63 6.05
N GLU A 43 -9.55 13.71 5.74
CA GLU A 43 -10.62 13.47 6.69
C GLU A 43 -10.60 12.04 7.24
N LEU A 44 -10.49 11.03 6.38
CA LEU A 44 -10.46 9.62 6.76
C LEU A 44 -9.20 9.23 7.54
N LEU A 45 -8.06 9.87 7.29
CA LEU A 45 -6.79 9.54 7.95
C LEU A 45 -6.54 10.35 9.23
N CYS A 46 -7.05 11.57 9.32
CA CYS A 46 -6.69 12.48 10.42
C CYS A 46 -7.84 12.80 11.37
N SER A 47 -9.11 12.73 10.94
CA SER A 47 -10.24 13.08 11.81
C SER A 47 -10.51 12.03 12.90
N ASN A 48 -11.38 12.39 13.85
CA ASN A 48 -11.82 11.53 14.95
C ASN A 48 -13.25 11.01 14.78
N SER A 49 -13.84 11.18 13.58
CA SER A 49 -15.16 10.63 13.26
C SER A 49 -15.16 9.11 13.35
N GLN A 50 -16.35 8.52 13.51
CA GLN A 50 -16.47 7.06 13.58
C GLN A 50 -16.07 6.41 12.26
N GLU A 51 -16.37 7.08 11.15
CA GLU A 51 -16.04 6.69 9.78
C GLU A 51 -14.52 6.66 9.58
N ALA A 52 -13.79 7.67 10.04
CA ALA A 52 -12.34 7.73 9.94
C ALA A 52 -11.65 6.64 10.80
N LYS A 53 -12.19 6.33 11.98
CA LYS A 53 -11.71 5.21 12.80
C LYS A 53 -11.91 3.88 12.08
N ASN A 54 -13.12 3.62 11.60
CA ASN A 54 -13.44 2.41 10.83
C ASN A 54 -12.55 2.28 9.58
N TYR A 55 -12.34 3.38 8.86
CA TYR A 55 -11.44 3.40 7.70
C TYR A 55 -10.01 2.99 8.09
N ARG A 56 -9.41 3.64 9.10
CA ARG A 56 -8.04 3.31 9.53
C ARG A 56 -7.88 1.88 10.03
N GLU A 57 -8.91 1.33 10.66
CA GLU A 57 -8.91 -0.07 11.13
C GLU A 57 -8.96 -1.08 9.97
N GLN A 58 -9.72 -0.79 8.92
CA GLN A 58 -10.03 -1.78 7.87
C GLN A 58 -9.25 -1.58 6.55
N ILE A 59 -8.71 -0.39 6.28
CA ILE A 59 -8.11 -0.04 4.99
C ILE A 59 -6.94 -0.94 4.59
N ARG A 60 -6.19 -1.48 5.57
CA ARG A 60 -5.06 -2.37 5.30
C ARG A 60 -5.51 -3.70 4.68
N GLU A 61 -6.55 -4.30 5.24
CA GLU A 61 -7.11 -5.56 4.74
C GLU A 61 -7.74 -5.36 3.36
N TYR A 62 -8.46 -4.25 3.18
CA TYR A 62 -9.04 -3.88 1.89
C TYR A 62 -7.97 -3.71 0.82
N ASN A 63 -6.91 -2.93 1.09
CA ASN A 63 -5.82 -2.70 0.14
C ASN A 63 -5.06 -3.99 -0.18
N ALA A 64 -4.90 -4.89 0.79
CA ALA A 64 -4.30 -6.21 0.56
C ALA A 64 -5.16 -7.06 -0.40
N ALA A 65 -6.48 -7.11 -0.16
CA ALA A 65 -7.41 -7.83 -1.02
C ALA A 65 -7.48 -7.23 -2.44
N LEU A 66 -7.49 -5.90 -2.55
CA LEU A 66 -7.51 -5.20 -3.83
C LEU A 66 -6.21 -5.42 -4.61
N SER A 67 -5.05 -5.35 -3.95
CA SER A 67 -3.75 -5.61 -4.59
C SER A 67 -3.67 -7.03 -5.14
N PHE A 68 -4.22 -8.00 -4.40
CA PHE A 68 -4.33 -9.38 -4.87
C PHE A 68 -5.21 -9.49 -6.13
N ALA A 69 -6.38 -8.84 -6.13
CA ALA A 69 -7.28 -8.86 -7.28
C ALA A 69 -6.75 -8.09 -8.49
N SER A 70 -5.97 -7.02 -8.27
CA SER A 70 -5.38 -6.20 -9.33
C SER A 70 -4.23 -6.91 -10.05
N MET A 71 -3.60 -7.92 -9.43
CA MET A 71 -2.69 -8.80 -10.15
C MET A 71 -3.53 -9.70 -11.06
N GLY A 72 -3.71 -9.26 -12.32
CA GLY A 72 -4.31 -10.02 -13.40
C GLY A 72 -3.46 -11.26 -13.73
N SER A 73 -3.45 -12.23 -12.82
CA SER A 73 -2.75 -13.49 -13.03
C SER A 73 -3.65 -14.44 -13.81
N GLU A 74 -3.19 -14.86 -14.99
CA GLU A 74 -3.54 -16.18 -15.48
C GLU A 74 -3.04 -17.17 -14.43
N ILE A 75 -3.96 -17.68 -13.60
CA ILE A 75 -3.67 -18.76 -12.65
C ILE A 75 -3.38 -20.00 -13.49
N LYS A 76 -2.14 -20.17 -13.94
CA LYS A 76 -1.67 -21.50 -14.34
C LYS A 76 -1.55 -22.31 -13.07
N ALA A 77 -2.27 -23.42 -13.01
CA ALA A 77 -2.25 -24.32 -11.87
C ALA A 77 -0.79 -24.64 -11.50
N PRO A 78 -0.36 -24.43 -10.24
CA PRO A 78 0.96 -24.86 -9.83
C PRO A 78 1.06 -26.39 -9.94
N PRO A 79 2.24 -26.96 -10.24
CA PRO A 79 2.48 -28.37 -9.99
C PRO A 79 2.13 -28.64 -8.52
N ALA A 80 1.31 -29.67 -8.29
CA ALA A 80 0.71 -29.96 -7.00
C ALA A 80 1.69 -29.79 -5.83
N GLY A 81 1.42 -28.83 -4.94
CA GLY A 81 2.13 -28.75 -3.65
C GLY A 81 2.36 -27.36 -3.04
N THR A 82 2.19 -26.25 -3.76
CA THR A 82 2.36 -24.91 -3.15
C THR A 82 1.02 -24.30 -2.78
N VAL A 83 0.74 -24.28 -1.48
CA VAL A 83 -0.45 -23.71 -0.88
C VAL A 83 -0.30 -22.19 -0.80
N CYS A 84 -1.16 -21.43 -1.47
CA CYS A 84 -1.33 -19.99 -1.20
C CYS A 84 -2.42 -19.84 -0.13
N SER A 85 -2.08 -20.20 1.11
CA SER A 85 -3.05 -20.49 2.18
C SER A 85 -3.60 -19.28 2.93
N THR A 86 -3.27 -18.04 2.60
CA THR A 86 -3.71 -16.94 3.47
C THR A 86 -5.06 -16.32 3.10
N LEU A 87 -5.61 -16.51 1.90
CA LEU A 87 -6.88 -15.82 1.52
C LEU A 87 -7.86 -16.63 0.64
N GLN A 88 -7.60 -17.91 0.33
CA GLN A 88 -8.57 -18.80 -0.34
C GLN A 88 -10.00 -18.69 0.24
N PRO A 89 -10.20 -18.63 1.58
CA PRO A 89 -11.55 -18.52 2.16
C PRO A 89 -12.30 -17.20 1.87
N LEU A 90 -11.58 -16.11 1.52
CA LEU A 90 -12.19 -14.81 1.23
C LEU A 90 -12.60 -14.67 -0.24
N ALA A 91 -11.89 -15.35 -1.16
CA ALA A 91 -12.26 -15.42 -2.56
C ALA A 91 -13.63 -16.11 -2.75
N ASP A 92 -13.94 -17.14 -1.96
CA ASP A 92 -15.12 -17.96 -2.19
C ASP A 92 -16.43 -17.41 -1.58
N LYS A 93 -16.36 -16.56 -0.53
CA LYS A 93 -17.57 -16.10 0.18
C LYS A 93 -17.89 -14.61 0.06
N LYS A 94 -16.92 -13.73 -0.20
CA LYS A 94 -17.17 -12.27 -0.24
C LYS A 94 -17.18 -11.67 -1.65
N PHE A 95 -16.43 -12.24 -2.60
CA PHE A 95 -16.35 -11.70 -3.96
C PHE A 95 -17.65 -11.86 -4.76
N LYS A 96 -18.43 -12.92 -4.50
CA LYS A 96 -19.72 -13.16 -5.18
C LYS A 96 -20.82 -12.16 -4.80
N CYS A 97 -20.71 -11.49 -3.66
CA CYS A 97 -21.73 -10.54 -3.19
C CYS A 97 -21.47 -9.09 -3.62
N TYR A 98 -20.23 -8.69 -3.89
CA TYR A 98 -19.89 -7.30 -4.19
C TYR A 98 -19.85 -6.95 -5.68
N PHE A 99 -19.82 -7.94 -6.58
CA PHE A 99 -19.75 -7.74 -8.04
C PHE A 99 -21.01 -8.22 -8.78
N LYS A 100 -22.19 -8.10 -8.15
CA LYS A 100 -23.46 -8.27 -8.85
C LYS A 100 -23.86 -6.94 -9.51
N ILE A 101 -23.27 -6.66 -10.66
CA ILE A 101 -23.81 -5.76 -11.69
C ILE A 101 -24.16 -6.64 -12.89
#